data_AF-A0A2T4CRV1-F1
#
_entry.id   AF-A0A2T4CRV1-F1
#
_cell.length_a   1.000
_cell.length_b   1.000
_cell.length_c   1.000
_cell.angle_alpha   90.00
_cell.angle_beta   90.00
_cell.angle_gamma   90.00
#
_symmetry.space_group_name_H-M   'P 1'
#
loop_
_entity.id
_entity.type
_entity.pdbx_description
1 polymer ?
#
loop_
_entity_poly.entity_id
_entity_poly.type
_entity_poly.pdbx_seq_one_letter_code
_entity_poly.pdbx_strand_id
1 'polypeptide(L)'
;LPEPSRRFITEHGGEVRLQSRIEKIIIEAGKVAGIITGNKEYIAADNIIVAVSPGILYKLLGEQLNLPPVSEYPISTVYLQYSPQFRLKEPIIGLSNTLPHWVFDRSDQSPGLIAVVISGPGEHESLTKQQLTEQVVLALTELLPELPANYHTAHVIRDKRATFCCGVVENN
;
A
#
# COMPACT_ATOMS: atom_id res chain seq x y z
N LEU A 1 -7.48 6.42 8.03
CA LEU A 1 -8.77 6.58 7.36
C LEU A 1 -8.79 7.94 6.67
N PRO A 2 -9.11 8.01 5.36
CA PRO A 2 -9.35 9.28 4.67
C PRO A 2 -10.41 10.12 5.36
N GLU A 3 -10.22 11.44 5.42
CA GLU A 3 -11.11 12.36 6.14
C GLU A 3 -12.58 12.31 5.68
N PRO A 4 -12.89 12.20 4.37
CA PRO A 4 -14.28 12.11 3.92
C PRO A 4 -15.01 10.90 4.51
N SER A 5 -14.37 9.72 4.59
CA SER A 5 -15.02 8.53 5.15
C SER A 5 -15.12 8.58 6.67
N ARG A 6 -14.18 9.23 7.38
CA ARG A 6 -14.35 9.51 8.81
C ARG A 6 -15.60 10.32 9.06
N ARG A 7 -15.74 11.42 8.34
CA ARG A 7 -16.88 12.33 8.46
C ARG A 7 -18.19 11.61 8.22
N PHE A 8 -18.27 10.87 7.11
CA PHE A 8 -19.46 10.09 6.77
C PHE A 8 -19.87 9.14 7.89
N ILE A 9 -18.94 8.38 8.47
CA ILE A 9 -19.23 7.46 9.59
C ILE A 9 -19.79 8.23 10.78
N THR A 10 -19.16 9.33 11.19
CA THR A 10 -19.57 10.11 12.37
C THR A 10 -20.90 10.83 12.19
N GLU A 11 -21.18 11.36 10.99
CA GLU A 11 -22.45 12.03 10.66
C GLU A 11 -23.64 11.05 10.68
N HIS A 12 -23.38 9.76 10.47
CA HIS A 12 -24.39 8.70 10.53
C HIS A 12 -24.39 7.96 11.88
N GLY A 13 -23.83 8.57 12.94
CA GLY A 13 -23.87 8.04 14.31
C GLY A 13 -22.86 6.93 14.60
N GLY A 14 -21.93 6.65 13.68
CA GLY A 14 -20.84 5.71 13.91
C GLY A 14 -19.67 6.33 14.68
N GLU A 15 -18.84 5.48 15.28
CA GLU A 15 -17.64 5.90 16.02
C GLU A 15 -16.37 5.49 15.27
N VAL A 16 -15.35 6.37 15.28
CA VAL A 16 -14.02 6.07 14.76
C VAL A 16 -12.99 6.17 15.87
N ARG A 17 -12.48 5.01 16.31
CA ARG A 17 -11.45 4.92 17.36
C ARG A 17 -10.06 4.76 16.76
N LEU A 18 -9.21 5.77 16.95
CA LEU A 18 -7.80 5.73 16.54
C LEU A 18 -6.92 5.19 17.66
N GLN A 19 -5.72 4.71 17.33
CA GLN A 19 -4.77 4.11 18.29
C GLN A 19 -5.36 2.90 19.07
N SER A 20 -6.50 2.38 18.64
CA SER A 20 -7.17 1.21 19.21
C SER A 20 -6.86 -0.03 18.37
N ARG A 21 -5.70 -0.65 18.63
CA ARG A 21 -5.33 -1.91 17.98
C ARG A 21 -6.22 -3.03 18.50
N ILE A 22 -6.79 -3.85 17.61
CA ILE A 22 -7.46 -5.11 17.99
C ILE A 22 -6.41 -6.20 18.17
N GLU A 23 -6.46 -6.90 19.30
CA GLU A 23 -5.58 -8.04 19.59
C GLU A 23 -6.26 -9.38 19.39
N LYS A 24 -7.57 -9.46 19.64
CA LYS A 24 -8.32 -10.72 19.54
C LYS A 24 -9.74 -10.48 19.09
N ILE A 25 -10.26 -11.42 18.30
CA ILE A 25 -11.68 -11.56 18.01
C ILE A 25 -12.18 -12.76 18.82
N ILE A 26 -13.29 -12.59 19.53
CA ILE A 26 -13.88 -13.60 20.41
C ILE A 26 -14.95 -14.34 19.63
N ILE A 27 -14.78 -15.66 19.51
CA ILE A 27 -15.71 -16.56 18.87
C ILE A 27 -16.13 -17.62 19.88
N GLU A 28 -17.42 -17.72 20.13
CA GLU A 28 -18.05 -18.64 21.08
C GLU A 28 -19.12 -19.45 20.35
N ALA A 29 -19.07 -20.78 20.47
CA ALA A 29 -20.00 -21.69 19.78
C ALA A 29 -20.19 -21.39 18.28
N GLY A 30 -19.11 -20.98 17.60
CA GLY A 30 -19.13 -20.65 16.16
C GLY A 30 -19.71 -19.29 15.81
N LYS A 31 -19.98 -18.41 16.78
CA LYS A 31 -20.45 -17.03 16.57
C LYS A 31 -19.49 -16.03 17.17
N VAL A 32 -19.33 -14.88 16.52
CA VAL A 32 -18.59 -13.77 17.13
C VAL A 32 -19.36 -13.24 18.35
N ALA A 33 -18.63 -12.94 19.42
CA ALA A 33 -19.18 -12.33 20.63
C ALA A 33 -18.66 -10.90 20.84
N GLY A 34 -17.48 -10.59 20.30
CA GLY A 34 -16.87 -9.28 20.42
C GLY A 34 -15.39 -9.26 20.07
N ILE A 35 -14.72 -8.18 20.47
CA ILE A 35 -13.29 -7.95 20.26
C ILE A 35 -12.59 -7.58 21.57
N ILE A 36 -11.31 -7.89 21.65
CA ILE A 36 -10.40 -7.39 22.69
C ILE A 36 -9.36 -6.49 22.03
N THR A 37 -9.21 -5.28 22.58
CA THR A 37 -8.22 -4.30 22.14
C THR A 37 -6.86 -4.49 22.84
N GLY A 38 -5.84 -3.77 22.36
CA GLY A 38 -4.49 -3.75 22.95
C GLY A 38 -4.43 -3.28 24.40
N ASN A 39 -5.35 -2.40 24.80
CA ASN A 39 -5.51 -1.96 26.20
C ASN A 39 -6.44 -2.88 27.01
N LYS A 40 -6.73 -4.10 26.53
CA LYS A 40 -7.56 -5.11 27.20
C LYS A 40 -9.02 -4.70 27.41
N GLU A 41 -9.50 -3.73 26.64
CA GLU A 41 -10.91 -3.39 26.61
C GLU A 41 -11.68 -4.45 25.81
N TYR A 42 -12.82 -4.87 26.34
CA TYR A 42 -13.75 -5.74 25.64
C TYR A 42 -14.88 -4.91 25.03
N ILE A 43 -15.15 -5.13 23.75
CA ILE A 43 -16.26 -4.49 23.04
C ILE A 43 -17.13 -5.61 22.46
N ALA A 44 -18.36 -5.71 22.97
CA ALA A 44 -19.33 -6.68 22.48
C ALA A 44 -19.78 -6.33 21.07
N ALA A 45 -19.91 -7.35 20.21
CA ALA A 45 -20.41 -7.18 18.85
C ALA A 45 -20.93 -8.51 18.29
N ASP A 46 -22.15 -8.50 17.76
CA ASP A 46 -22.77 -9.67 17.12
C ASP A 46 -22.29 -9.88 15.68
N ASN A 47 -21.68 -8.86 15.07
CA ASN A 47 -21.15 -8.88 13.71
C ASN A 47 -19.85 -8.08 13.64
N ILE A 48 -18.86 -8.61 12.92
CA ILE A 48 -17.54 -7.97 12.78
C ILE A 48 -17.11 -8.03 11.31
N ILE A 49 -16.78 -6.87 10.74
CA ILE A 49 -16.13 -6.77 9.42
C ILE A 49 -14.63 -6.61 9.65
N VAL A 50 -13.83 -7.54 9.12
CA VAL A 50 -12.37 -7.56 9.30
C VAL A 50 -11.70 -6.99 8.04
N ALA A 51 -11.47 -5.68 8.03
CA ALA A 51 -10.86 -4.95 6.90
C ALA A 51 -9.36 -4.66 7.14
N VAL A 52 -8.55 -5.73 7.23
CA VAL A 52 -7.10 -5.66 7.52
C VAL A 52 -6.29 -6.42 6.47
N SER A 53 -4.97 -6.24 6.45
CA SER A 53 -4.10 -6.99 5.53
C SER A 53 -4.13 -8.51 5.82
N PRO A 54 -3.85 -9.37 4.83
CA PRO A 54 -3.82 -10.82 5.02
C PRO A 54 -2.95 -11.28 6.20
N GLY A 55 -1.78 -10.68 6.39
CA GLY A 55 -0.91 -11.00 7.52
C GLY A 55 -1.50 -10.63 8.89
N ILE A 56 -2.35 -9.60 8.98
CA ILE A 56 -3.06 -9.25 10.23
C ILE A 56 -4.27 -10.18 10.41
N LEU A 57 -5.00 -10.48 9.34
CA LEU A 57 -6.14 -11.40 9.36
C LEU A 57 -5.71 -12.77 9.89
N TYR A 58 -4.61 -13.32 9.36
CA TYR A 58 -4.07 -14.61 9.81
C TYR A 58 -3.71 -14.59 11.30
N LYS A 59 -3.14 -13.49 11.82
CA LYS A 59 -2.83 -13.36 13.25
C LYS A 59 -4.08 -13.32 14.13
N LEU A 60 -5.16 -12.73 13.65
CA LEU A 60 -6.39 -12.57 14.42
C LEU A 60 -7.28 -13.83 14.38
N LEU A 61 -7.34 -14.50 13.23
CA LEU A 61 -8.35 -15.53 12.94
C LEU A 61 -7.79 -16.80 12.28
N GLY A 62 -6.50 -16.84 11.91
CA GLY A 62 -5.93 -17.91 11.09
C GLY A 62 -6.12 -19.30 11.67
N GLU A 63 -5.76 -19.49 12.95
CA GLU A 63 -5.94 -20.76 13.65
C GLU A 63 -7.42 -21.07 13.90
N GLN A 64 -8.19 -20.10 14.36
CA GLN A 64 -9.61 -20.27 14.72
C GLN A 64 -10.48 -20.67 13.53
N LEU A 65 -10.17 -20.16 12.34
CA LEU A 65 -10.92 -20.40 11.10
C LEU A 65 -10.20 -21.37 10.14
N ASN A 66 -9.07 -21.95 10.56
CA ASN A 66 -8.22 -22.82 9.72
C ASN A 66 -7.90 -22.19 8.35
N LEU A 67 -7.55 -20.90 8.35
CA LEU A 67 -7.21 -20.19 7.12
C LEU A 67 -5.78 -20.53 6.72
N PRO A 68 -5.49 -20.77 5.42
CA PRO A 68 -4.12 -20.88 4.97
C PRO A 68 -3.40 -19.52 5.09
N PRO A 69 -2.08 -19.50 5.32
CA PRO A 69 -1.31 -18.27 5.25
C PRO A 69 -1.33 -17.73 3.82
N VAL A 70 -1.46 -16.42 3.67
CA VAL A 70 -1.44 -15.72 2.39
C VAL A 70 -0.14 -14.93 2.29
N SER A 71 0.66 -15.21 1.26
CA SER A 71 1.86 -14.42 0.96
C SER A 71 1.47 -13.04 0.46
N GLU A 72 2.29 -12.04 0.79
CA GLU A 72 2.12 -10.65 0.37
C GLU A 72 3.32 -10.24 -0.49
N TYR A 73 3.11 -9.35 -1.46
CA TYR A 73 4.13 -8.80 -2.34
C TYR A 73 4.40 -7.31 -2.08
N PRO A 74 5.66 -6.88 -2.27
CA PRO A 74 6.06 -5.51 -2.03
C PRO A 74 5.67 -4.60 -3.19
N ILE A 75 5.57 -3.30 -2.89
CA ILE A 75 5.56 -2.22 -3.88
C ILE A 75 6.55 -1.15 -3.41
N SER A 76 7.46 -0.78 -4.30
CA SER A 76 8.34 0.37 -4.10
C SER A 76 7.81 1.56 -4.91
N THR A 77 7.85 2.75 -4.33
CA THR A 77 7.52 3.99 -5.03
C THR A 77 8.64 5.01 -4.87
N VAL A 78 9.19 5.46 -5.99
CA VAL A 78 10.12 6.58 -6.07
C VAL A 78 9.33 7.82 -6.43
N TYR A 79 9.27 8.77 -5.51
CA TYR A 79 8.70 10.09 -5.74
C TYR A 79 9.80 11.02 -6.22
N LEU A 80 9.60 11.67 -7.36
CA LEU A 80 10.51 12.65 -7.94
C LEU A 80 9.80 14.00 -7.97
N GLN A 81 10.40 15.01 -7.33
CA GLN A 81 9.88 16.37 -7.32
C GLN A 81 10.49 17.15 -8.47
N TYR A 82 9.69 17.53 -9.46
CA TYR A 82 10.09 18.42 -10.54
C TYR A 82 9.68 19.86 -10.25
N SER A 83 9.90 20.74 -11.24
CA SER A 83 9.34 22.09 -11.24
C SER A 83 7.82 22.06 -11.06
N PRO A 84 7.21 22.97 -10.28
CA PRO A 84 5.76 22.99 -10.05
C PRO A 84 4.90 23.07 -11.32
N GLN A 85 5.45 23.59 -12.43
CA GLN A 85 4.76 23.67 -13.72
C GLN A 85 4.89 22.41 -14.57
N PHE A 86 5.78 21.47 -14.19
CA PHE A 86 5.96 20.25 -14.94
C PHE A 86 4.75 19.34 -14.79
N ARG A 87 4.32 18.77 -15.91
CA ARG A 87 3.23 17.81 -16.02
C ARG A 87 3.64 16.70 -16.95
N LEU A 88 3.18 15.48 -16.67
CA LEU A 88 3.27 14.43 -17.67
C LEU A 88 2.25 14.70 -18.79
N LYS A 89 2.52 14.16 -19.98
CA LYS A 89 1.57 14.22 -21.09
C LYS A 89 0.26 13.49 -20.74
N GLU A 90 0.40 12.36 -20.07
CA GLU A 90 -0.72 11.55 -19.58
C GLU A 90 -0.66 11.44 -18.06
N PRO A 91 -1.81 11.45 -17.37
CA PRO A 91 -1.84 11.40 -15.91
C PRO A 91 -1.30 10.07 -15.35
N ILE A 92 -1.36 8.99 -16.15
CA ILE A 92 -0.88 7.66 -15.81
C ILE A 92 -0.24 7.05 -17.05
N ILE A 93 1.02 6.60 -16.93
CA ILE A 93 1.75 5.92 -18.00
C ILE A 93 2.11 4.51 -17.50
N GLY A 94 1.74 3.49 -18.27
CA GLY A 94 2.16 2.11 -18.05
C GLY A 94 3.43 1.80 -18.83
N LEU A 95 4.38 1.15 -18.17
CA LEU A 95 5.67 0.75 -18.74
C LEU A 95 5.83 -0.77 -18.61
N SER A 96 6.45 -1.39 -19.60
CA SER A 96 6.64 -2.85 -19.66
C SER A 96 8.10 -3.18 -19.96
N ASN A 97 8.55 -4.34 -19.49
CA ASN A 97 9.92 -4.84 -19.68
C ASN A 97 11.01 -3.86 -19.19
N THR A 98 10.73 -3.18 -18.08
CA THR A 98 11.64 -2.22 -17.45
C THR A 98 11.39 -2.19 -15.95
N LEU A 99 12.30 -1.59 -15.19
CA LEU A 99 12.21 -1.51 -13.75
C LEU A 99 10.96 -0.74 -13.26
N PRO A 100 10.70 0.51 -13.68
CA PRO A 100 9.45 1.18 -13.35
C PRO A 100 8.28 0.57 -14.13
N HIS A 101 7.18 0.24 -13.45
CA HIS A 101 5.98 -0.32 -14.12
C HIS A 101 4.91 0.74 -14.36
N TRP A 102 4.83 1.75 -13.51
CA TRP A 102 3.87 2.83 -13.64
C TRP A 102 4.48 4.17 -13.28
N VAL A 103 4.06 5.22 -14.00
CA VAL A 103 4.41 6.60 -13.71
C VAL A 103 3.11 7.39 -13.57
N PHE A 104 2.93 8.07 -12.44
CA PHE A 104 1.74 8.85 -12.13
C PHE A 104 2.11 10.33 -11.99
N ASP A 105 1.36 11.19 -12.66
CA ASP A 105 1.36 12.62 -12.37
C ASP A 105 0.54 12.87 -11.10
N ARG A 106 1.19 13.36 -10.04
CA ARG A 106 0.56 13.69 -8.76
C ARG A 106 0.48 15.20 -8.55
N SER A 107 0.66 15.99 -9.61
CA SER A 107 0.69 17.46 -9.56
C SER A 107 -0.59 18.09 -9.00
N ASP A 108 -1.74 17.45 -9.17
CA ASP A 108 -3.01 17.94 -8.61
C ASP A 108 -3.05 17.86 -7.08
N GLN A 109 -2.19 17.04 -6.47
CA GLN A 109 -2.06 16.91 -5.01
C GLN A 109 -0.83 17.64 -4.48
N SER A 110 0.27 17.61 -5.25
CA SER A 110 1.53 18.29 -4.96
C SER A 110 2.17 18.70 -6.28
N PRO A 111 2.16 20.00 -6.65
CA PRO A 111 2.62 20.47 -7.96
C PRO A 111 4.01 19.94 -8.35
N GLY A 112 4.12 19.38 -9.55
CA GLY A 112 5.38 18.82 -10.08
C GLY A 112 5.80 17.48 -9.48
N LEU A 113 4.99 16.87 -8.60
CA LEU A 113 5.31 15.58 -8.01
C LEU A 113 4.96 14.44 -8.97
N ILE A 114 5.96 13.62 -9.29
CA ILE A 114 5.80 12.41 -10.09
C ILE A 114 6.05 11.18 -9.21
N ALA A 115 5.14 10.21 -9.25
CA ALA A 115 5.29 8.96 -8.52
C ALA A 115 5.59 7.81 -9.49
N VAL A 116 6.69 7.11 -9.25
CA VAL A 116 7.17 6.02 -10.09
C VAL A 116 7.08 4.72 -9.30
N VAL A 117 6.27 3.78 -9.76
CA VAL A 117 5.89 2.58 -9.02
C VAL A 117 6.55 1.35 -9.64
N ILE A 118 7.16 0.55 -8.77
CA ILE A 118 7.74 -0.75 -9.08
C ILE A 118 6.93 -1.76 -8.27
N SER A 119 6.29 -2.70 -8.98
CA SER A 119 5.36 -3.66 -8.40
C SER A 119 6.00 -5.03 -8.26
N GLY A 120 5.74 -5.70 -7.14
CA GLY A 120 6.20 -7.06 -6.91
C GLY A 120 7.65 -7.14 -6.44
N PRO A 121 8.09 -8.35 -6.08
CA PRO A 121 9.45 -8.58 -5.61
C PRO A 121 10.47 -8.46 -6.75
N GLY A 122 11.72 -8.15 -6.41
CA GLY A 122 12.80 -8.13 -7.38
C GLY A 122 14.12 -7.60 -6.84
N GLU A 123 15.17 -7.60 -7.67
CA GLU A 123 16.53 -7.20 -7.26
C GLU A 123 16.59 -5.77 -6.69
N HIS A 124 15.69 -4.90 -7.14
CA HIS A 124 15.55 -3.51 -6.72
C HIS A 124 15.26 -3.33 -5.21
N GLU A 125 14.76 -4.37 -4.54
CA GLU A 125 14.53 -4.36 -3.09
C GLU A 125 15.83 -4.32 -2.28
N SER A 126 16.91 -4.85 -2.84
CA SER A 126 18.24 -4.85 -2.22
C SER A 126 19.00 -3.52 -2.40
N LEU A 127 18.54 -2.67 -3.33
CA LEU A 127 19.19 -1.40 -3.64
C LEU A 127 19.02 -0.38 -2.52
N THR A 128 20.04 0.45 -2.32
CA THR A 128 19.87 1.66 -1.52
C THR A 128 18.84 2.60 -2.16
N LYS A 129 18.29 3.55 -1.39
CA LYS A 129 17.33 4.53 -1.93
C LYS A 129 17.94 5.33 -3.09
N GLN A 130 19.21 5.68 -2.98
CA GLN A 130 19.94 6.42 -4.01
C GLN A 130 20.09 5.58 -5.29
N GLN A 131 20.62 4.36 -5.19
CA GLN A 131 20.78 3.47 -6.35
C GLN A 131 19.44 3.19 -7.05
N LEU A 132 18.37 2.97 -6.28
CA LEU A 132 17.04 2.77 -6.86
C LEU A 132 16.56 4.02 -7.61
N THR A 133 16.78 5.21 -7.03
CA THR A 133 16.40 6.47 -7.66
C THR A 133 17.17 6.69 -8.96
N GLU A 134 18.48 6.45 -8.96
CA GLU A 134 19.34 6.59 -10.14
C GLU A 134 18.92 5.64 -11.26
N GLN A 135 18.66 4.36 -10.96
CA GLN A 135 18.17 3.40 -11.95
C GLN A 135 16.80 3.77 -12.51
N VAL A 136 15.89 4.25 -11.66
CA VAL A 136 14.57 4.72 -12.09
C VAL A 136 14.70 5.93 -13.02
N VAL A 137 15.49 6.94 -12.65
CA VAL A 137 15.66 8.15 -13.46
C VAL A 137 16.31 7.83 -14.81
N LEU A 138 17.30 6.93 -14.82
CA LEU A 138 17.91 6.45 -16.06
C LEU A 138 16.86 5.80 -16.98
N ALA A 139 16.10 4.84 -16.46
CA ALA A 139 15.06 4.15 -17.22
C ALA A 139 13.97 5.13 -17.73
N LEU A 140 13.57 6.11 -16.91
CA LEU A 140 12.60 7.11 -17.33
C LEU A 140 13.14 8.04 -18.42
N THR A 141 14.41 8.43 -18.37
CA THR A 141 15.01 9.31 -19.38
C THR A 141 15.08 8.62 -20.74
N GLU A 142 15.31 7.30 -20.76
CA GLU A 142 15.31 6.49 -21.97
C GLU A 142 13.89 6.31 -22.56
N LEU A 143 12.89 6.10 -21.70
CA LEU A 143 11.53 5.76 -22.10
C LEU A 143 10.63 7.00 -22.33
N LEU A 144 10.91 8.10 -21.64
CA LEU A 144 10.13 9.34 -21.63
C LEU A 144 11.07 10.54 -21.88
N PRO A 145 11.51 10.77 -23.13
CA PRO A 145 12.51 11.80 -23.45
C PRO A 145 12.05 13.24 -23.17
N GLU A 146 10.75 13.47 -23.02
CA GLU A 146 10.19 14.76 -22.58
C GLU A 146 10.42 15.07 -21.09
N LEU A 147 10.81 14.08 -20.30
CA LEU A 147 10.96 14.23 -18.86
C LEU A 147 12.21 15.07 -18.58
N PRO A 148 12.12 16.12 -17.72
CA PRO A 148 13.27 16.94 -17.42
C PRO A 148 14.41 16.09 -16.86
N ALA A 149 15.62 16.34 -17.36
CA ALA A 149 16.81 15.58 -16.92
C ALA A 149 17.08 15.71 -15.42
N ASN A 150 16.67 16.83 -14.81
CA ASN A 150 16.90 17.11 -13.39
C ASN A 150 15.58 17.16 -12.62
N TYR A 151 15.54 16.44 -11.50
CA TYR A 151 14.55 16.60 -10.45
C TYR A 151 15.19 17.36 -9.27
N HIS A 152 14.37 18.01 -8.44
CA HIS A 152 14.83 18.77 -7.27
C HIS A 152 15.15 17.87 -6.08
N THR A 153 14.25 16.94 -5.77
CA THR A 153 14.41 15.99 -4.66
C THR A 153 13.74 14.65 -5.00
N ALA A 154 14.20 13.59 -4.34
CA ALA A 154 13.62 12.26 -4.47
C ALA A 154 13.30 11.66 -3.10
N HIS A 155 12.23 10.88 -3.03
CA HIS A 155 11.85 10.14 -1.84
C HIS A 155 11.41 8.72 -2.20
N VAL A 156 11.99 7.73 -1.54
CA VAL A 156 11.67 6.32 -1.77
C VAL A 156 10.86 5.77 -0.60
N ILE A 157 9.67 5.26 -0.90
CA ILE A 157 8.82 4.49 -0.01
C ILE A 157 8.85 3.02 -0.45
N ARG A 158 8.97 2.11 0.51
CA ARG A 158 8.88 0.66 0.29
C ARG A 158 7.82 0.10 1.21
N ASP A 159 6.72 -0.35 0.63
CA ASP A 159 5.76 -1.16 1.35
C ASP A 159 6.06 -2.63 1.07
N LYS A 160 6.48 -3.36 2.11
CA LYS A 160 6.90 -4.77 2.01
C LYS A 160 5.73 -5.72 1.81
N ARG A 161 4.50 -5.27 2.08
CA ARG A 161 3.29 -6.10 2.11
C ARG A 161 2.11 -5.32 1.52
N ALA A 162 2.34 -4.76 0.34
CA ALA A 162 1.44 -3.83 -0.31
C ALA A 162 0.20 -4.52 -0.90
N THR A 163 0.35 -5.77 -1.34
CA THR A 163 -0.72 -6.55 -1.96
C THR A 163 -0.57 -8.03 -1.62
N PHE A 164 -1.63 -8.83 -1.79
CA PHE A 164 -1.54 -10.28 -1.71
C PHE A 164 -0.89 -10.85 -2.98
N CYS A 165 -0.17 -11.95 -2.82
CA CYS A 165 0.43 -12.70 -3.92
C CYS A 165 -0.66 -13.45 -4.70
N CYS A 166 -0.74 -13.19 -6.01
CA CYS A 166 -1.56 -13.95 -6.96
C CYS A 166 -0.65 -14.75 -7.90
N GLY A 167 0.07 -15.72 -7.35
CA GLY A 167 0.90 -16.63 -8.13
C GLY A 167 0.13 -17.88 -8.55
N VAL A 168 0.52 -18.47 -9.68
CA VAL A 168 0.17 -19.86 -9.98
C VAL A 168 1.00 -20.73 -9.06
N VAL A 169 0.36 -21.57 -8.24
CA VAL A 169 1.09 -22.63 -7.53
C VAL A 169 1.51 -23.62 -8.60
N GLU A 170 2.81 -23.73 -8.88
CA GLU A 170 3.31 -24.86 -9.66
C GLU A 170 3.00 -26.12 -8.85
N ASN A 171 2.04 -26.90 -9.34
CA ASN A 171 1.78 -28.25 -8.83
C ASN A 171 2.97 -29.11 -9.27
N ASN A 172 3.99 -29.20 -8.41
CA ASN A 172 5.02 -30.25 -8.49
C ASN A 172 4.45 -31.58 -8.05
#